data_AF-A0A967D1G5-F1
#
_entry.id   AF-A0A967D1G5-F1
#
_cell.length_a   1.000
_cell.length_b   1.000
_cell.length_c   1.000
_cell.angle_alpha   90.00
_cell.angle_beta   90.00
_cell.angle_gamma   90.00
#
_symmetry.space_group_name_H-M   'P 1'
#
loop_
_entity.id
_entity.type
_entity.pdbx_description
1 polymer ?
#
loop_
_entity_poly.entity_id
_entity_poly.type
_entity_poly.pdbx_seq_one_letter_code
_entity_poly.pdbx_strand_id
1 'polypeptide(L)'
;MATSPLRSFSRSEQVFASERATGERDRALAHLMRSFGMISDRLEETLELYFRQCSIKVTCRDLAVLGATLANQGVNPITRQRMLSASTVRDVLSVMHACGMYNFSGEWDLRIGIPAKSGVGGGIVGAIPGLGGIATFSPRLDEKGNSVRGIAAFRMLAERFHLHLFDDRQLRDQTLARFGE
;
A
#
# COMPACT_ATOMS: atom_id res chain seq x y z
N MET A 1 29.80 -6.97 1.18
CA MET A 1 28.52 -7.64 0.83
C MET A 1 27.93 -6.93 -0.37
N ALA A 2 27.80 -7.60 -1.52
CA ALA A 2 27.24 -6.99 -2.72
C ALA A 2 25.74 -6.70 -2.52
N THR A 3 25.33 -5.44 -2.65
CA THR A 3 23.92 -5.04 -2.68
C THR A 3 23.25 -5.71 -3.87
N SER A 4 22.23 -6.53 -3.63
CA SER A 4 21.42 -7.09 -4.71
C SER A 4 20.83 -5.93 -5.53
N PRO A 5 20.90 -5.95 -6.87
CA PRO A 5 20.46 -4.83 -7.69
C PRO A 5 18.95 -4.57 -7.51
N LEU A 6 18.56 -3.30 -7.60
CA LEU A 6 17.15 -2.93 -7.57
C LEU A 6 16.41 -3.57 -8.75
N ARG A 7 15.29 -4.23 -8.45
CA ARG A 7 14.43 -4.84 -9.47
C ARG A 7 13.78 -3.76 -10.33
N SER A 8 13.84 -3.93 -11.65
CA SER A 8 13.07 -3.10 -12.59
C SER A 8 11.61 -3.57 -12.68
N PHE A 9 10.67 -2.63 -12.73
CA PHE A 9 9.25 -2.90 -12.89
C PHE A 9 8.79 -2.55 -14.30
N SER A 10 7.92 -3.39 -14.87
CA SER A 10 7.27 -3.11 -16.15
C SER A 10 5.85 -2.60 -15.93
N ARG A 11 5.31 -1.90 -16.92
CA ARG A 11 3.93 -1.40 -16.92
C ARG A 11 3.04 -2.25 -17.81
N SER A 12 1.73 -2.19 -17.59
CA SER A 12 0.73 -2.72 -18.50
C SER A 12 0.23 -1.62 -19.42
N GLU A 13 0.68 -1.63 -20.68
CA GLU A 13 0.22 -0.65 -21.68
C GLU A 13 -1.29 -0.79 -21.96
N GLN A 14 -1.86 -1.98 -21.80
CA GLN A 14 -3.29 -2.21 -21.90
C GLN A 14 -4.08 -1.51 -20.79
N VAL A 15 -3.62 -1.63 -19.53
CA VAL A 15 -4.27 -0.94 -18.40
C VAL A 15 -4.11 0.57 -18.56
N PHE A 16 -2.91 1.02 -18.93
CA PHE A 16 -2.66 2.45 -19.18
C PHE A 16 -3.58 3.03 -20.25
N ALA A 17 -3.71 2.35 -21.39
CA ALA A 17 -4.60 2.79 -22.47
C ALA A 17 -6.07 2.80 -22.03
N SER A 18 -6.50 1.80 -21.25
CA SER A 18 -7.85 1.73 -20.70
C SER A 18 -8.13 2.88 -19.74
N GLU A 19 -7.30 3.04 -18.70
CA GLU A 19 -7.43 4.10 -17.68
C GLU A 19 -7.41 5.49 -18.33
N ARG A 20 -6.50 5.72 -19.28
CA ARG A 20 -6.45 6.98 -20.02
C ARG A 20 -7.73 7.22 -20.84
N ALA A 21 -8.30 6.20 -21.46
CA ALA A 21 -9.51 6.35 -22.25
C ALA A 21 -10.77 6.58 -21.41
N THR A 22 -10.83 6.05 -20.17
CA THR A 22 -12.04 6.08 -19.34
C THR A 22 -11.93 6.94 -18.06
N GLY A 23 -10.79 7.59 -17.82
CA GLY A 23 -10.47 8.36 -16.61
C GLY A 23 -11.18 9.71 -16.44
N GLU A 24 -12.46 9.83 -16.86
CA GLU A 24 -13.22 11.10 -16.80
C GLU A 24 -13.39 11.62 -15.36
N ARG A 25 -13.52 10.71 -14.38
CA ARG A 25 -13.58 11.08 -12.96
C ARG A 25 -12.27 11.73 -12.49
N ASP A 26 -11.14 11.20 -12.92
CA ASP A 26 -9.82 11.73 -12.56
C ASP A 26 -9.57 13.06 -13.26
N ARG A 27 -10.02 13.22 -14.51
CA ARG A 27 -10.03 14.51 -15.22
C ARG A 27 -10.83 15.57 -14.48
N ALA A 28 -12.06 15.24 -14.06
CA ALA A 28 -12.91 16.15 -13.31
C ALA A 28 -12.25 16.59 -11.98
N LEU A 29 -11.66 15.63 -11.25
CA LEU A 29 -10.92 15.92 -10.02
C LEU A 29 -9.72 16.82 -10.29
N ALA A 30 -8.95 16.55 -11.34
CA ALA A 30 -7.79 17.34 -11.67
C ALA A 30 -8.17 18.78 -12.07
N HIS A 31 -9.24 18.98 -12.83
CA HIS A 31 -9.79 20.32 -13.11
C HIS A 31 -10.20 21.06 -11.83
N LEU A 32 -10.85 20.36 -10.90
CA LEU A 32 -11.23 20.92 -9.60
C LEU A 32 -9.99 21.33 -8.79
N MET A 33 -8.99 20.45 -8.69
CA MET A 33 -7.72 20.73 -8.01
C MET A 33 -6.98 21.92 -8.64
N ARG A 34 -6.99 22.03 -9.97
CA ARG A 34 -6.42 23.19 -10.69
C ARG A 34 -7.15 24.47 -10.31
N SER A 35 -8.48 24.45 -10.22
CA SER A 35 -9.27 25.64 -9.84
C SER A 35 -8.92 26.17 -8.44
N PHE A 36 -8.47 25.28 -7.55
CA PHE A 36 -7.96 25.63 -6.22
C PHE A 36 -6.45 25.92 -6.18
N GLY A 37 -5.76 25.92 -7.32
CA GLY A 37 -4.31 26.15 -7.39
C GLY A 37 -3.45 25.03 -6.80
N MET A 38 -4.00 23.81 -6.63
CA MET A 38 -3.28 22.68 -6.04
C MET A 38 -2.34 21.98 -7.03
N ILE A 39 -2.63 22.07 -8.33
CA ILE A 39 -1.82 21.49 -9.41
C ILE A 39 -1.61 22.51 -10.53
N SER A 40 -0.55 22.32 -11.30
CA SER A 40 -0.21 23.20 -12.43
C SER A 40 -1.17 23.09 -13.60
N ASP A 41 -1.07 24.00 -14.56
CA ASP A 41 -1.86 23.99 -15.80
C ASP A 41 -1.54 22.82 -16.75
N ARG A 42 -0.48 22.05 -16.48
CA ARG A 42 -0.08 20.85 -17.26
C ARG A 42 -0.92 19.64 -16.89
N LEU A 43 -2.24 19.77 -17.05
CA LEU A 43 -3.24 18.78 -16.63
C LEU A 43 -3.07 17.41 -17.28
N GLU A 44 -3.02 17.37 -18.62
CA GLU A 44 -2.96 16.10 -19.35
C GLU A 44 -1.66 15.34 -19.05
N GLU A 45 -0.54 16.04 -18.89
CA GLU A 45 0.72 15.42 -18.51
C GLU A 45 0.70 14.86 -17.08
N THR A 46 0.06 15.59 -16.16
CA THR A 46 -0.11 15.15 -14.76
C THR A 46 -0.97 13.89 -14.68
N LEU A 47 -2.08 13.87 -15.43
CA LEU A 47 -2.96 12.71 -15.52
C LEU A 47 -2.27 11.54 -16.22
N GLU A 48 -1.52 11.79 -17.30
CA GLU A 48 -0.78 10.74 -17.99
C GLU A 48 0.25 10.09 -17.05
N LEU A 49 0.97 10.89 -16.25
CA LEU A 49 1.87 10.37 -15.24
C LEU A 49 1.13 9.52 -14.19
N TYR A 50 -0.03 9.98 -13.71
CA TYR A 50 -0.87 9.24 -12.79
C TYR A 50 -1.32 7.88 -13.36
N PHE A 51 -1.85 7.85 -14.58
CA PHE A 51 -2.29 6.60 -15.22
C PHE A 51 -1.10 5.64 -15.46
N ARG A 52 0.07 6.18 -15.82
CA ARG A 52 1.31 5.38 -15.94
C ARG A 52 1.70 4.76 -14.61
N GLN A 53 1.56 5.48 -13.49
CA GLN A 53 1.85 4.97 -12.15
C GLN A 53 0.87 3.85 -11.75
N CYS A 54 -0.44 4.03 -11.97
CA CYS A 54 -1.44 3.00 -11.68
C CYS A 54 -1.29 1.74 -12.54
N SER A 55 -0.55 1.82 -13.65
CA SER A 55 -0.33 0.71 -14.59
C SER A 55 0.94 -0.10 -14.30
N ILE A 56 1.67 0.19 -13.22
CA ILE A 56 2.87 -0.57 -12.83
C ILE A 56 2.46 -1.98 -12.37
N LYS A 57 3.10 -3.01 -12.96
CA LYS A 57 2.84 -4.40 -12.60
C LYS A 57 3.71 -4.82 -11.42
N VAL A 58 3.07 -5.35 -10.39
CA VAL A 58 3.72 -5.86 -9.18
C VAL A 58 3.10 -7.20 -8.78
N THR A 59 3.88 -8.02 -8.06
CA THR A 59 3.40 -9.25 -7.43
C THR A 59 3.12 -9.02 -5.95
N CYS A 60 2.46 -9.98 -5.27
CA CYS A 60 2.34 -9.95 -3.81
C CYS A 60 3.71 -9.84 -3.12
N ARG A 61 4.73 -10.52 -3.65
CA ARG A 61 6.08 -10.45 -3.08
C ARG A 61 6.65 -9.03 -3.16
N ASP A 62 6.43 -8.34 -4.28
CA ASP A 62 6.90 -6.97 -4.45
C ASP A 62 6.21 -6.02 -3.46
N LEU A 63 4.89 -6.15 -3.30
CA LEU A 63 4.11 -5.39 -2.33
C LEU A 63 4.53 -5.69 -0.88
N ALA A 64 4.82 -6.96 -0.55
CA ALA A 64 5.29 -7.32 0.79
C ALA A 64 6.66 -6.70 1.09
N VAL A 65 7.59 -6.67 0.12
CA VAL A 65 8.89 -6.00 0.27
C VAL A 65 8.73 -4.48 0.38
N LEU A 66 7.80 -3.89 -0.36
CA LEU A 66 7.45 -2.46 -0.22
C LEU A 66 6.92 -2.17 1.18
N GLY A 67 5.92 -2.93 1.64
CA GLY A 67 5.38 -2.81 2.99
C GLY A 67 6.46 -2.99 4.07
N ALA A 68 7.37 -3.95 3.88
CA ALA A 68 8.49 -4.18 4.80
C ALA A 68 9.51 -3.03 4.78
N THR A 69 9.72 -2.37 3.64
CA THR A 69 10.55 -1.16 3.54
C THR A 69 9.95 -0.02 4.35
N LEU A 70 8.62 0.17 4.30
CA LEU A 70 7.91 1.15 5.12
C LEU A 70 7.95 0.77 6.60
N ALA A 71 7.70 -0.50 6.94
CA ALA A 71 7.79 -1.00 8.30
C ALA A 71 9.19 -0.81 8.91
N ASN A 72 10.24 -0.82 8.08
CA ASN A 72 11.64 -0.65 8.44
C ASN A 72 12.15 0.78 8.23
N GLN A 73 11.30 1.79 8.49
CA GLN A 73 11.65 3.22 8.47
C GLN A 73 12.34 3.68 7.17
N GLY A 74 11.94 3.08 6.04
CA GLY A 74 12.39 3.44 4.70
C GLY A 74 13.64 2.70 4.23
N VAL A 75 14.16 1.75 5.01
CA VAL A 75 15.30 0.91 4.61
C VAL A 75 14.79 -0.39 4.00
N ASN A 76 15.15 -0.66 2.74
CA ASN A 76 14.73 -1.88 2.06
C ASN A 76 15.37 -3.10 2.75
N PRO A 77 14.59 -4.12 3.15
CA PRO A 77 15.11 -5.24 3.95
C PRO A 77 16.05 -6.16 3.15
N ILE A 78 15.92 -6.19 1.82
CA ILE A 78 16.72 -7.04 0.93
C ILE A 78 18.02 -6.33 0.54
N THR A 79 17.92 -5.10 0.02
CA THR A 79 19.10 -4.36 -0.49
C THR A 79 19.85 -3.62 0.60
N ARG A 80 19.23 -3.43 1.77
CA ARG A 80 19.73 -2.62 2.91
C ARG A 80 19.94 -1.14 2.59
N GLN A 81 19.47 -0.68 1.43
CA GLN A 81 19.55 0.72 1.03
C GLN A 81 18.37 1.51 1.61
N ARG A 82 18.64 2.77 1.99
CA ARG A 82 17.60 3.72 2.39
C ARG A 82 16.88 4.25 1.14
N MET A 83 15.60 3.94 1.01
CA MET A 83 14.71 4.41 -0.05
C MET A 83 14.00 5.71 0.33
N LEU A 84 13.64 5.84 1.62
CA LEU A 84 12.91 6.99 2.16
C LEU A 84 13.50 7.41 3.51
N SER A 85 13.32 8.68 3.87
CA SER A 85 13.59 9.16 5.23
C SER A 85 12.57 8.58 6.21
N ALA A 86 12.96 8.44 7.48
CA ALA A 86 12.05 7.95 8.51
C ALA A 86 10.84 8.89 8.73
N SER A 87 11.03 10.21 8.57
CA SER A 87 9.95 11.19 8.65
C SER A 87 8.93 11.02 7.53
N THR A 88 9.38 10.88 6.28
CA THR A 88 8.50 10.61 5.14
C THR A 88 7.73 9.32 5.34
N VAL A 89 8.38 8.26 5.85
CA VAL A 89 7.71 6.99 6.12
C VAL A 89 6.65 7.12 7.20
N ARG A 90 6.92 7.85 8.28
CA ARG A 90 5.90 8.14 9.31
C ARG A 90 4.68 8.81 8.69
N ASP A 91 4.89 9.81 7.83
CA ASP A 91 3.79 10.55 7.21
C ASP A 91 2.98 9.64 6.26
N VAL A 92 3.66 8.80 5.45
CA VAL A 92 3.02 7.78 4.59
C VAL A 92 2.20 6.79 5.41
N LEU A 93 2.76 6.23 6.49
CA LEU A 93 2.05 5.28 7.35
C LEU A 93 0.85 5.92 8.04
N SER A 94 0.93 7.20 8.42
CA SER A 94 -0.16 7.94 9.03
C SER A 94 -1.34 8.08 8.06
N VAL A 95 -1.07 8.41 6.80
CA VAL A 95 -2.08 8.50 5.74
C VAL A 95 -2.65 7.11 5.40
N MET A 96 -1.79 6.09 5.30
CA MET A 96 -2.24 4.70 5.08
C MET A 96 -3.17 4.20 6.17
N HIS A 97 -2.90 4.54 7.43
CA HIS A 97 -3.79 4.21 8.55
C HIS A 97 -5.13 4.93 8.38
N ALA A 98 -5.13 6.26 8.24
CA ALA A 98 -6.37 7.05 8.25
C ALA A 98 -7.30 6.82 7.04
N CYS A 99 -6.76 6.61 5.83
CA CYS A 99 -7.57 6.58 4.60
C CYS A 99 -7.18 5.48 3.59
N GLY A 100 -6.43 4.48 4.03
CA GLY A 100 -5.88 3.44 3.16
C GLY A 100 -6.89 2.52 2.47
N MET A 101 -8.06 2.33 3.09
CA MET A 101 -9.04 1.30 2.73
C MET A 101 -10.37 1.87 2.24
N TYR A 102 -10.33 3.05 1.61
CA TYR A 102 -11.52 3.78 1.14
C TYR A 102 -12.53 3.99 2.29
N ASN A 103 -13.82 3.77 2.03
CA ASN A 103 -14.89 3.86 3.03
C ASN A 103 -14.83 2.74 4.11
N PHE A 104 -13.88 1.80 4.01
CA PHE A 104 -13.64 0.77 5.02
C PHE A 104 -12.57 1.16 6.05
N SER A 105 -11.88 2.29 5.91
CA SER A 105 -10.70 2.63 6.74
C SER A 105 -10.99 2.63 8.25
N GLY A 106 -12.10 3.24 8.70
CA GLY A 106 -12.44 3.24 10.13
C GLY A 106 -12.75 1.84 10.70
N GLU A 107 -13.42 0.99 9.93
CA GLU A 107 -13.72 -0.39 10.35
C GLU A 107 -12.47 -1.28 10.30
N TRP A 108 -11.61 -1.05 9.32
CA TRP A 108 -10.30 -1.69 9.21
C TRP A 108 -9.44 -1.38 10.44
N ASP A 109 -9.39 -0.12 10.85
CA ASP A 109 -8.56 0.30 11.98
C ASP A 109 -9.05 -0.31 13.30
N LEU A 110 -10.36 -0.46 13.49
CA LEU A 110 -10.91 -1.08 14.70
C LEU A 110 -10.71 -2.60 14.78
N ARG A 111 -10.71 -3.29 13.63
CA ARG A 111 -10.69 -4.77 13.58
C ARG A 111 -9.33 -5.36 13.27
N ILE A 112 -8.49 -4.64 12.52
CA ILE A 112 -7.22 -5.13 11.97
C ILE A 112 -6.08 -4.24 12.44
N GLY A 113 -6.24 -2.92 12.38
CA GLY A 113 -5.30 -1.95 12.95
C GLY A 113 -3.89 -1.99 12.35
N ILE A 114 -3.75 -2.41 11.09
CA ILE A 114 -2.46 -2.39 10.37
C ILE A 114 -2.51 -1.28 9.32
N PRO A 115 -1.57 -0.30 9.30
CA PRO A 115 -1.49 0.67 8.20
C PRO A 115 -1.46 -0.03 6.85
N ALA A 116 -2.44 0.25 5.99
CA ALA A 116 -2.64 -0.50 4.75
C ALA A 116 -3.07 0.38 3.57
N LYS A 117 -3.01 -0.18 2.36
CA LYS A 117 -3.62 0.41 1.17
C LYS A 117 -4.20 -0.69 0.29
N SER A 118 -5.47 -0.54 -0.09
CA SER A 118 -6.09 -1.38 -1.11
C SER A 118 -5.97 -0.77 -2.51
N GLY A 119 -5.92 -1.62 -3.54
CA GLY A 119 -6.05 -1.23 -4.93
C GLY A 119 -7.15 -2.02 -5.63
N VAL A 120 -7.84 -1.37 -6.57
CA VAL A 120 -8.96 -1.95 -7.35
C VAL A 120 -8.57 -3.17 -8.20
N GLY A 121 -7.27 -3.38 -8.44
CA GLY A 121 -6.76 -4.64 -9.01
C GLY A 121 -6.89 -5.85 -8.07
N GLY A 122 -7.36 -5.68 -6.83
CA GLY A 122 -7.51 -6.73 -5.82
C GLY A 122 -6.28 -6.94 -4.93
N GLY A 123 -5.29 -6.04 -5.03
CA GLY A 123 -4.12 -6.02 -4.16
C GLY A 123 -4.39 -5.28 -2.86
N ILE A 124 -3.83 -5.76 -1.75
CA ILE A 124 -3.72 -5.00 -0.49
C ILE A 124 -2.29 -5.10 -0.02
N VAL A 125 -1.69 -3.97 0.34
CA VAL A 125 -0.39 -3.89 1.03
C VAL A 125 -0.61 -3.39 2.45
N GLY A 126 0.07 -4.00 3.41
CA GLY A 126 0.08 -3.58 4.80
C GLY A 126 1.51 -3.49 5.33
N ALA A 127 1.76 -2.54 6.22
CA ALA A 127 3.06 -2.32 6.85
C ALA A 127 2.88 -2.34 8.37
N ILE A 128 3.64 -3.21 9.05
CA ILE A 128 3.59 -3.38 10.51
C ILE A 128 4.88 -2.80 11.06
N PRO A 129 4.87 -1.57 11.63
CA PRO A 129 6.08 -0.86 12.02
C PRO A 129 6.98 -1.67 12.95
N GLY A 130 8.25 -1.82 12.57
CA GLY A 130 9.25 -2.60 13.32
C GLY A 130 9.21 -4.11 13.08
N LEU A 131 8.25 -4.62 12.30
CA LEU A 131 8.10 -6.05 12.04
C LEU A 131 8.32 -6.42 10.57
N GLY A 132 7.47 -5.91 9.67
CA GLY A 132 7.50 -6.34 8.27
C GLY A 132 6.28 -5.89 7.46
N GLY A 133 6.21 -6.37 6.23
CA GLY A 133 5.12 -6.08 5.30
C GLY A 133 4.30 -7.32 4.97
N ILE A 134 2.99 -7.13 4.85
CA ILE A 134 2.05 -8.16 4.38
C ILE A 134 1.47 -7.68 3.06
N ALA A 135 1.26 -8.60 2.12
CA ALA A 135 0.50 -8.30 0.93
C ALA A 135 -0.39 -9.47 0.52
N THR A 136 -1.56 -9.14 0.00
CA THR A 136 -2.54 -10.11 -0.51
C THR A 136 -2.98 -9.71 -1.92
N PHE A 137 -3.35 -10.68 -2.73
CA PHE A 137 -3.96 -10.44 -4.03
C PHE A 137 -5.14 -11.40 -4.23
N SER A 138 -6.32 -10.82 -4.45
CA SER A 138 -7.52 -11.54 -4.86
C SER A 138 -8.44 -10.57 -5.60
N PRO A 139 -8.68 -10.77 -6.91
CA PRO A 139 -9.34 -9.76 -7.76
C PRO A 139 -10.75 -9.32 -7.33
N ARG A 140 -11.57 -10.23 -6.78
CA ARG A 140 -12.96 -9.89 -6.43
C ARG A 140 -13.02 -8.89 -5.28
N LEU A 141 -13.76 -7.80 -5.51
CA LEU A 141 -13.93 -6.71 -4.56
C LEU A 141 -15.30 -6.77 -3.88
N ASP A 142 -15.40 -6.18 -2.68
CA ASP A 142 -16.65 -5.86 -2.02
C ASP A 142 -17.28 -4.57 -2.57
N GLU A 143 -18.43 -4.19 -2.03
CA GLU A 143 -19.15 -2.96 -2.40
C GLU A 143 -18.37 -1.67 -2.06
N LYS A 144 -17.37 -1.74 -1.18
CA LYS A 144 -16.50 -0.62 -0.79
C LYS A 144 -15.23 -0.53 -1.66
N GLY A 145 -15.07 -1.43 -2.64
CA GLY A 145 -13.95 -1.46 -3.57
C GLY A 145 -12.69 -2.16 -3.06
N ASN A 146 -12.79 -2.96 -1.99
CA ASN A 146 -11.65 -3.67 -1.39
C ASN A 146 -11.70 -5.17 -1.67
N SER A 147 -10.54 -5.83 -1.72
CA SER A 147 -10.47 -7.28 -1.93
C SER A 147 -11.10 -8.08 -0.77
N VAL A 148 -12.16 -8.84 -1.05
CA VAL A 148 -12.91 -9.61 -0.03
C VAL A 148 -12.00 -10.60 0.70
N ARG A 149 -11.26 -11.40 -0.07
CA ARG A 149 -10.35 -12.41 0.50
C ARG A 149 -9.08 -11.78 1.06
N GLY A 150 -8.65 -10.64 0.51
CA GLY A 150 -7.54 -9.87 1.07
C GLY A 150 -7.84 -9.40 2.49
N ILE A 151 -9.00 -8.77 2.70
CA ILE A 151 -9.46 -8.36 4.04
C ILE A 151 -9.53 -9.56 4.99
N ALA A 152 -10.14 -10.67 4.56
CA ALA A 152 -10.26 -11.86 5.39
C ALA A 152 -8.90 -12.43 5.83
N ALA A 153 -7.92 -12.45 4.93
CA ALA A 153 -6.56 -12.88 5.24
C ALA A 153 -5.86 -11.94 6.23
N PHE A 154 -5.97 -10.62 6.03
CA PHE A 154 -5.42 -9.64 6.99
C PHE A 154 -6.05 -9.76 8.36
N ARG A 155 -7.37 -9.93 8.45
CA ARG A 155 -8.07 -10.15 9.71
C ARG A 155 -7.57 -11.40 10.44
N MET A 156 -7.47 -12.52 9.72
CA MET A 156 -6.95 -13.78 10.29
C MET A 156 -5.52 -13.62 10.82
N LEU A 157 -4.65 -12.94 10.07
CA LEU A 157 -3.26 -12.71 10.49
C LEU A 157 -3.18 -11.77 11.69
N ALA A 158 -3.98 -10.69 11.70
CA ALA A 158 -4.01 -9.74 12.80
C ALA A 158 -4.49 -10.38 14.11
N GLU A 159 -5.58 -11.16 14.05
CA GLU A 159 -6.12 -11.89 15.20
C GLU A 159 -5.14 -12.96 15.70
N ARG A 160 -4.53 -13.72 14.78
CA ARG A 160 -3.63 -14.81 15.14
C ARG A 160 -2.31 -14.33 15.74
N PHE A 161 -1.83 -13.17 15.32
CA PHE A 161 -0.48 -12.68 15.66
C PHE A 161 -0.46 -11.38 16.45
N HIS A 162 -1.61 -10.90 16.93
CA HIS A 162 -1.72 -9.66 17.71
C HIS A 162 -1.04 -8.47 17.01
N LEU A 163 -1.32 -8.32 15.71
CA LEU A 163 -0.61 -7.35 14.84
C LEU A 163 -1.20 -5.94 14.89
N HIS A 164 -2.28 -5.75 15.64
CA HIS A 164 -2.96 -4.48 15.75
C HIS A 164 -2.00 -3.40 16.28
N LEU A 165 -2.03 -2.21 15.71
CA LEU A 165 -1.08 -1.13 16.07
C LEU A 165 -1.14 -0.80 17.56
N PHE A 166 -2.33 -0.89 18.16
CA PHE A 166 -2.57 -0.59 19.57
C PHE A 166 -2.50 -1.81 20.51
N ASP A 167 -2.19 -3.01 20.01
CA ASP A 167 -1.92 -4.17 20.86
C ASP A 167 -0.53 -4.07 21.50
N ASP A 168 -0.37 -4.68 22.68
CA ASP A 168 0.90 -4.72 23.41
C ASP A 168 2.04 -5.26 22.54
N ARG A 169 3.13 -4.50 22.48
CA ARG A 169 4.33 -4.86 21.73
C ARG A 169 4.96 -6.16 22.22
N GLN A 170 4.96 -6.42 23.52
CA GLN A 170 5.51 -7.65 24.09
C GLN A 170 4.74 -8.90 23.65
N LEU A 171 3.41 -8.82 23.57
CA LEU A 171 2.57 -9.94 23.08
C LEU A 171 2.88 -10.27 21.62
N ARG A 172 3.13 -9.24 20.82
CA ARG A 172 3.50 -9.36 19.42
C ARG A 172 4.87 -10.03 19.27
N ASP A 173 5.88 -9.53 19.97
CA ASP A 173 7.25 -10.05 19.92
C ASP A 173 7.32 -11.52 20.40
N GLN A 174 6.59 -11.87 21.46
CA GLN A 174 6.49 -13.25 21.95
C GLN A 174 5.83 -14.19 20.93
N THR A 175 4.78 -13.73 20.26
CA THR A 175 4.07 -14.54 19.26
C THR A 175 4.93 -14.80 18.03
N LEU A 176 5.73 -13.81 17.63
CA LEU A 176 6.63 -13.91 16.48
C LEU A 176 7.89 -14.73 16.77
N ALA A 177 8.42 -14.67 17.99
CA ALA A 177 9.56 -15.48 18.41
C ALA A 177 9.28 -16.99 18.24
N ARG A 178 8.02 -17.42 18.40
CA ARG A 178 7.58 -18.81 18.17
C ARG A 178 7.67 -19.29 16.72
N PHE A 179 7.89 -18.39 15.74
CA PHE A 179 8.11 -18.73 14.33
C PHE A 179 9.59 -18.76 13.93
N GLY A 180 10.49 -18.36 14.84
CA GLY A 180 11.94 -18.38 14.65
C GLY A 180 12.61 -19.67 15.10
N GLU A 181 11.85 -20.63 15.64
CA GLU A 181 12.25 -22.01 15.93
C GLU A 181 11.83 -22.95 14.79
#